data_AF-A0A9D0IHY5-F1
#
_entry.id   AF-A0A9D0IHY5-F1
#
_cell.length_a   1.000
_cell.length_b   1.000
_cell.length_c   1.000
_cell.angle_alpha   90.00
_cell.angle_beta   90.00
_cell.angle_gamma   90.00
#
_symmetry.space_group_name_H-M   'P 1'
#
loop_
_entity.id
_entity.type
_entity.pdbx_description
1 polymer ?
#
loop_
_entity_poly.entity_id
_entity_poly.type
_entity_poly.pdbx_seq_one_letter_code
_entity_poly.pdbx_strand_id
1 'polypeptide(L)' 'MNYRGVLIALTLFLLGGCSQVEPWVKPYERAHLADPIMSFSRDPVADGYISHIYQVREGARGAEGGHGGGCGCN' A
#
# COMPACT_ATOMS: atom_id res chain seq x y z
N MET A 1 21.75 -26.25 28.73
CA MET A 1 21.38 -25.43 27.55
C MET A 1 21.14 -24.00 28.00
N ASN A 2 21.96 -23.05 27.54
CA ASN A 2 21.97 -21.68 28.03
C ASN A 2 20.82 -20.86 27.41
N TYR A 3 19.60 -21.06 27.92
CA TYR A 3 18.35 -20.41 27.48
C TYR A 3 18.43 -18.88 27.50
N ARG A 4 19.22 -18.31 28.41
CA ARG A 4 19.46 -16.86 28.51
C ARG A 4 20.10 -16.28 27.26
N GLY A 5 21.05 -16.99 26.64
CA GLY A 5 21.70 -16.54 25.41
C GLY A 5 20.76 -16.59 24.19
N VAL A 6 19.91 -17.62 24.14
CA VAL A 6 18.90 -17.80 23.08
C VAL A 6 17.86 -16.68 23.12
N LEU A 7 17.38 -16.30 24.31
CA LEU A 7 16.41 -15.22 24.47
C LEU A 7 16.96 -13.86 24.04
N ILE A 8 18.21 -13.55 24.40
CA ILE A 8 18.85 -12.28 24.00
C ILE A 8 19.02 -12.21 22.47
N ALA A 9 19.47 -13.30 21.84
CA ALA A 9 19.61 -13.37 20.40
C ALA A 9 18.27 -13.19 19.67
N LEU A 10 17.18 -13.79 20.18
CA LEU A 10 15.83 -13.64 19.63
C LEU A 10 15.34 -12.19 19.72
N THR A 11 15.57 -11.52 20.86
CA THR A 11 15.16 -10.12 21.03
C THR A 11 15.91 -9.16 20.09
N LEU A 12 17.20 -9.40 19.85
CA LEU A 12 17.99 -8.58 18.92
C LEU A 12 17.53 -8.75 17.47
N PHE A 13 17.13 -9.97 17.07
CA PHE A 13 16.62 -10.22 15.72
C PHE A 13 15.30 -9.49 15.44
N LEU A 14 14.41 -9.41 16.43
CA LEU A 14 13.12 -8.72 16.32
C LEU A 14 13.24 -7.19 16.22
N LEU A 15 14.36 -6.62 16.68
CA LEU A 15 14.62 -5.16 16.66
C LEU A 15 15.24 -4.67 15.33
N GLY A 16 15.60 -5.56 14.41
CA GLY A 16 16.26 -5.24 13.14
C GLY A 16 15.38 -4.57 12.07
N GLY A 17 14.08 -4.36 12.33
CA GLY A 17 13.14 -3.76 11.37
C GLY A 17 13.25 -2.23 11.21
N CYS A 18 13.92 -1.53 12.13
CA CYS A 18 14.05 -0.06 12.12
C CYS A 18 15.35 0.41 11.44
N SER A 19 15.74 -0.22 10.34
CA SER A 19 16.84 0.30 9.52
C SER A 19 16.29 1.34 8.54
N GLN A 20 16.94 2.50 8.49
CA GLN A 20 16.79 3.47 7.40
C GLN A 20 17.38 2.79 6.15
N VAL A 21 16.59 1.97 5.46
CA VAL A 21 17.06 1.25 4.27
C VAL A 21 17.23 2.27 3.13
N GLU A 22 18.46 2.75 2.99
CA GLU A 22 18.93 3.42 1.78
C GLU A 22 19.23 2.35 0.71
N PRO A 23 18.71 2.50 -0.51
CA PRO A 23 18.16 3.72 -1.08
C PRO A 23 16.61 3.75 -1.03
N TRP A 24 16.03 4.79 -0.44
CA TRP A 24 14.61 5.08 -0.66
C TRP A 24 14.37 5.34 -2.16
N VAL A 25 13.24 4.85 -2.68
CA VAL A 25 12.80 5.18 -4.03
C VAL A 25 12.58 6.69 -4.11
N LYS A 26 13.26 7.35 -5.05
CA LYS A 26 13.17 8.80 -5.19
C LYS A 26 11.72 9.19 -5.51
N PRO A 27 11.22 10.35 -5.05
CA PRO A 27 9.81 10.70 -5.22
C PRO A 27 9.28 10.55 -6.67
N TYR A 28 10.10 10.90 -7.65
CA TYR A 28 9.74 10.80 -9.07
C TYR A 28 9.81 9.37 -9.65
N GLU A 29 10.52 8.44 -9.02
CA GLU A 29 10.56 7.02 -9.41
C GLU A 29 9.34 6.25 -8.89
N ARG A 30 8.63 6.80 -7.89
CA ARG A 30 7.42 6.17 -7.30
C ARG A 30 6.27 6.05 -8.31
N ALA A 31 6.22 6.93 -9.30
CA ALA A 31 5.23 6.87 -10.38
C ALA A 31 5.35 5.59 -11.24
N HIS A 32 6.51 4.94 -11.24
CA HIS A 32 6.79 3.73 -12.03
C HIS A 32 6.74 2.44 -11.19
N LEU A 33 6.27 2.53 -9.94
CA LEU A 33 6.21 1.39 -9.04
C LEU A 33 4.99 0.49 -9.31
N ALA A 34 3.94 1.06 -9.89
CA ALA A 34 2.76 0.34 -10.35
C ALA A 34 2.77 0.25 -11.88
N ASP A 35 2.80 -0.97 -12.40
CA ASP A 35 2.65 -1.21 -13.83
C ASP A 35 1.17 -1.02 -14.24
N PRO A 36 0.88 -0.66 -15.50
CA PRO A 36 -0.50 -0.53 -15.99
C PRO A 36 -1.36 -1.79 -15.80
N ILE A 37 -0.73 -2.98 -15.74
CA ILE A 37 -1.41 -4.26 -15.49
C ILE A 37 -1.89 -4.41 -14.03
N MET A 38 -1.30 -3.66 -13.10
CA MET A 38 -1.73 -3.63 -11.68
C MET A 38 -2.96 -2.75 -11.46
N SER A 39 -3.51 -2.13 -12.51
CA SER A 39 -4.74 -1.36 -12.42
C SER A 39 -5.91 -2.26 -12.03
N PHE A 40 -6.61 -1.91 -10.95
CA PHE A 40 -7.82 -2.61 -10.52
C PHE A 40 -8.97 -2.49 -11.52
N SER A 41 -8.98 -1.40 -12.28
CA SER A 41 -9.98 -1.12 -13.30
C SER A 41 -9.35 -1.14 -14.68
N ARG A 42 -10.05 -1.75 -15.62
CA ARG A 42 -9.72 -1.70 -17.04
C ARG A 42 -10.29 -0.46 -17.72
N ASP A 43 -11.37 0.11 -17.18
CA ASP A 43 -12.00 1.35 -17.65
C ASP A 43 -12.38 2.22 -16.44
N PRO A 44 -11.46 3.10 -16.00
CA PRO A 44 -11.69 3.93 -14.82
C PRO A 44 -12.81 4.96 -15.03
N VAL A 45 -13.16 5.30 -16.28
CA VAL A 45 -14.25 6.24 -16.58
C VAL A 45 -15.60 5.59 -16.33
N ALA A 46 -15.78 4.35 -16.81
CA ALA A 46 -16.99 3.57 -16.56
C ALA A 46 -17.18 3.29 -15.06
N ASP A 47 -16.12 2.92 -14.35
CA ASP A 47 -16.19 2.65 -12.91
C ASP A 47 -16.48 3.92 -12.09
N GLY A 48 -15.94 5.07 -12.50
CA GLY A 48 -16.28 6.38 -11.93
C GLY A 48 -17.76 6.73 -12.10
N TYR A 49 -18.35 6.39 -13.25
CA TYR A 49 -19.77 6.60 -13.49
C TYR A 49 -20.65 5.70 -12.61
N ILE A 50 -20.31 4.41 -12.52
CA ILE A 50 -21.05 3.44 -11.71
C ILE A 50 -20.96 3.76 -10.22
N SER A 51 -19.77 4.09 -9.72
CA SER A 51 -19.57 4.52 -8.32
C SER A 51 -20.40 5.76 -8.00
N HIS A 52 -20.43 6.77 -8.89
CA HIS A 52 -21.31 7.93 -8.70
C HIS A 52 -22.78 7.54 -8.55
N ILE A 53 -23.27 6.58 -9.34
CA ILE A 53 -24.64 6.07 -9.20
C ILE A 53 -24.86 5.42 -7.84
N TYR A 54 -23.96 4.53 -7.40
CA TYR A 54 -24.08 3.90 -6.08
C TYR A 54 -24.06 4.92 -4.96
N GLN A 55 -23.19 5.91 -5.04
CA GLN A 55 -23.12 6.98 -4.05
C GLN A 55 -24.40 7.83 -3.97
N VAL A 56 -25.14 7.99 -5.07
CA VAL A 56 -26.45 8.66 -5.07
C VAL A 56 -27.53 7.74 -4.47
N ARG A 57 -27.55 6.47 -4.88
CA ARG A 57 -28.59 5.52 -4.49
C ARG A 57 -28.51 5.11 -3.03
N GLU A 58 -27.29 4.86 -2.56
CA GLU A 58 -27.04 4.33 -1.22
C GLU A 58 -26.79 5.45 -0.19
N GLY A 59 -26.70 6.71 -0.63
CA GLY A 59 -26.43 7.85 0.24
C GLY A 59 -25.06 7.81 0.93
N ALA A 60 -24.17 6.89 0.54
CA ALA A 60 -22.84 6.71 1.10
C ALA A 60 -21.78 7.30 0.15
N ARG A 61 -20.90 8.17 0.66
CA ARG A 61 -19.83 8.83 -0.11
C ARG A 61 -18.48 8.52 0.54
N GLY A 62 -17.45 8.35 -0.29
CA GLY A 62 -16.05 8.24 0.18
C GLY A 62 -15.56 6.85 0.56
N ALA A 63 -16.37 5.79 0.41
CA ALA A 63 -15.97 4.41 0.68
C ALA A 63 -15.36 3.66 -0.54
N GLU A 64 -15.32 4.30 -1.71
CA GLU A 64 -14.88 3.71 -2.99
C GLU A 64 -13.36 3.47 -3.10
N GLY A 65 -12.59 3.77 -2.06
CA GLY A 65 -11.17 3.47 -1.96
C GLY A 65 -10.25 4.68 -1.81
N GLY A 66 -9.11 4.47 -1.17
CA GLY A 66 -7.95 5.35 -1.27
C GLY A 66 -7.18 5.05 -2.55
N HIS A 67 -6.58 6.10 -3.13
CA HIS A 67 -5.62 6.13 -4.25
C HIS A 67 -5.25 4.75 -4.84
N GLY A 68 -5.52 4.58 -6.14
CA GLY A 68 -5.54 3.32 -6.89
C GLY A 68 -4.37 2.34 -6.71
N GLY A 69 -4.54 1.17 -7.32
CA GLY A 69 -3.65 0.01 -7.18
C GLY A 69 -2.18 0.33 -7.36
N GLY A 70 -1.42 0.04 -6.31
CA GLY A 70 -0.02 0.40 -6.15
C GLY A 70 0.22 0.74 -4.69
N CYS A 71 1.46 0.61 -4.22
CA CYS A 71 1.85 0.88 -2.82
C CYS A 71 1.85 2.38 -2.46
N GLY A 72 0.82 3.11 -2.88
CA GLY A 72 0.25 4.24 -2.15
C GLY A 72 1.20 5.38 -1.87
N CYS A 73 1.89 5.91 -2.89
CA CYS A 73 2.62 7.16 -2.74
C CYS A 73 2.08 8.21 -3.71
N ASN A 74 1.31 9.15 -3.16
CA ASN A 74 1.20 10.51 -3.69
C ASN A 74 2.51 11.25 -3.39
#